data_AF-A0A1G1JXV9-F1
#
_entry.id   AF-A0A1G1JXV9-F1
#
_cell.length_a   1.000
_cell.length_b   1.000
_cell.length_c   1.000
_cell.angle_alpha   90.00
_cell.angle_beta   90.00
_cell.angle_gamma   90.00
#
_symmetry.space_group_name_H-M   'P 1'
#
loop_
_entity.id
_entity.type
_entity.pdbx_description
1 polymer ?
#
loop_
_entity_poly.entity_id
_entity_poly.type
_entity_poly.pdbx_seq_one_letter_code
_entity_poly.pdbx_strand_id
1 'polypeptide(L)'
;MDELNPTESGLDIVARPPGKKLQHISLLSGGEKALTAVALLLALFAVKPSPFCVLDEVDAPLDEANNERFLTTLKPFLKDTQFIIVTHSRKTIAMGDILYGVTMEEPGISKIVSVRLSSETRGIEHADQKLATELNQILN
;
A
#
# COMPACT_ATOMS: atom_id res chain seq x y z
N MET A 1 33.15 -8.29 2.79
CA MET A 1 32.71 -6.90 3.03
C MET A 1 33.93 -6.18 3.55
N ASP A 2 34.33 -5.06 2.94
CA ASP A 2 35.43 -4.26 3.48
C ASP A 2 34.87 -3.42 4.63
N GLU A 3 35.11 -3.84 5.88
CA GLU A 3 34.60 -3.15 7.08
C GLU A 3 35.12 -1.71 7.19
N LEU A 4 36.20 -1.38 6.47
CA LEU A 4 36.79 -0.05 6.47
C LEU A 4 36.09 0.91 5.51
N ASN A 5 35.37 0.41 4.50
CA ASN A 5 34.67 1.22 3.48
C ASN A 5 33.21 0.73 3.27
N PRO A 6 32.34 0.87 4.28
CA PRO A 6 30.97 0.37 4.23
C PRO A 6 30.11 1.05 3.13
N THR A 7 30.39 2.31 2.77
CA THR A 7 29.69 3.04 1.70
C THR A 7 30.09 2.61 0.29
N GLU A 8 31.27 2.01 0.13
CA GLU A 8 31.76 1.51 -1.16
C GLU A 8 31.48 0.01 -1.35
N SER A 9 31.01 -0.65 -0.29
CA SER A 9 30.61 -2.05 -0.31
C SER A 9 29.20 -2.23 -0.89
N GLY A 10 28.98 -3.35 -1.58
CA GLY A 10 27.65 -3.75 -2.04
C GLY A 10 26.71 -4.16 -0.90
N LEU A 11 25.41 -4.14 -1.17
CA LEU A 11 24.37 -4.51 -0.22
C LEU A 11 23.79 -5.88 -0.60
N ASP A 12 23.92 -6.85 0.29
CA ASP A 12 23.34 -8.19 0.12
C ASP A 12 22.10 -8.33 1.01
N ILE A 13 20.97 -8.67 0.38
CA ILE A 13 19.68 -8.79 1.06
C ILE A 13 19.34 -10.28 1.19
N VAL A 14 19.31 -10.73 2.43
CA VAL A 14 18.86 -12.08 2.80
C VAL A 14 17.55 -11.98 3.56
N ALA A 15 16.62 -12.89 3.27
CA ALA A 15 15.34 -12.94 3.96
C ALA A 15 14.95 -14.39 4.27
N ARG A 16 14.10 -14.53 5.29
CA ARG A 16 13.53 -15.82 5.70
C ARG A 16 12.00 -15.71 5.70
N PRO A 17 11.35 -16.03 4.57
CA PRO A 17 9.90 -16.14 4.52
C PRO A 17 9.37 -17.23 5.48
N PRO A 18 8.08 -17.16 5.87
CA PRO A 18 7.46 -18.18 6.70
C PRO A 18 7.65 -19.59 6.14
N GLY A 19 8.13 -20.52 6.96
CA GLY A 19 8.35 -21.90 6.56
C GLY A 19 9.59 -22.16 5.67
N LYS A 20 10.37 -21.14 5.31
CA LYS A 20 11.60 -21.28 4.51
C LYS A 20 12.87 -21.07 5.33
N LYS A 21 13.98 -21.53 4.76
CA LYS A 21 15.33 -21.23 5.24
C LYS A 21 15.73 -19.81 4.80
N LEU A 22 16.74 -19.27 5.46
CA LEU A 22 17.34 -17.99 5.08
C LEU A 22 17.99 -18.13 3.69
N GLN A 23 17.68 -17.23 2.78
CA GLN A 23 18.17 -17.26 1.40
C GLN A 23 18.27 -15.85 0.82
N HIS A 24 19.11 -15.68 -0.21
CA HIS A 24 19.24 -14.41 -0.91
C HIS A 24 17.93 -14.02 -1.59
N ILE A 25 17.67 -12.71 -1.67
CA ILE A 25 16.46 -12.16 -2.31
C ILE A 25 16.27 -12.67 -3.74
N SER A 26 17.35 -12.94 -4.48
CA SER A 26 17.31 -13.48 -5.84
C SER A 26 16.62 -14.85 -5.94
N LEU A 27 16.69 -15.66 -4.87
CA LEU A 27 16.14 -17.02 -4.78
C LEU A 27 14.68 -17.06 -4.29
N LEU A 28 14.11 -15.92 -3.89
CA LEU A 28 12.71 -15.81 -3.46
C LEU A 28 11.74 -15.85 -4.66
N SER A 29 10.51 -16.33 -4.41
CA SER A 29 9.41 -16.20 -5.38
C SER A 29 9.00 -14.73 -5.58
N GLY A 30 8.22 -14.43 -6.62
CA GLY A 30 7.80 -13.05 -6.92
C GLY A 30 7.10 -12.35 -5.75
N GLY A 31 6.10 -13.01 -5.13
CA GLY A 31 5.40 -12.46 -3.96
C GLY A 31 6.30 -12.30 -2.73
N GLU A 32 7.22 -13.23 -2.50
CA GLU A 32 8.19 -13.13 -1.40
C GLU A 32 9.21 -12.00 -1.60
N LYS A 33 9.65 -11.79 -2.84
CA LYS A 33 10.49 -10.64 -3.22
C LYS A 33 9.75 -9.33 -2.94
N ALA A 34 8.50 -9.24 -3.37
CA ALA A 34 7.67 -8.07 -3.15
C ALA A 34 7.47 -7.78 -1.64
N LEU A 35 7.10 -8.80 -0.85
CA LEU A 35 6.93 -8.63 0.59
C LEU A 35 8.23 -8.21 1.30
N THR A 36 9.37 -8.79 0.88
CA THR A 36 10.69 -8.42 1.41
C THR A 36 11.04 -6.97 1.06
N ALA A 37 10.76 -6.52 -0.17
CA ALA A 37 10.98 -5.14 -0.58
C ALA A 37 10.09 -4.16 0.19
N VAL A 38 8.81 -4.49 0.38
CA VAL A 38 7.87 -3.70 1.19
C VAL A 38 8.34 -3.62 2.65
N ALA A 39 8.77 -4.73 3.24
CA ALA A 39 9.31 -4.73 4.60
C ALA A 39 10.56 -3.85 4.73
N LEU A 40 11.48 -3.90 3.76
CA LEU A 40 12.66 -3.05 3.72
C LEU A 40 12.29 -1.57 3.55
N LEU A 41 11.33 -1.26 2.67
CA LEU A 41 10.82 0.10 2.46
C LEU A 41 10.25 0.68 3.75
N LEU A 42 9.40 -0.08 4.46
CA LEU A 42 8.81 0.35 5.73
C LEU A 42 9.88 0.47 6.84
N ALA A 43 10.89 -0.39 6.85
CA ALA A 43 12.01 -0.28 7.79
C ALA A 43 12.83 1.00 7.55
N LEU A 44 13.10 1.34 6.30
CA LEU A 44 13.74 2.61 5.94
C LEU A 44 12.87 3.81 6.33
N PHE A 45 11.57 3.71 6.07
CA PHE A 45 10.60 4.74 6.43
C PHE A 45 10.56 4.99 7.94
N ALA A 46 10.72 3.95 8.77
CA ALA A 46 10.75 4.06 10.23
C ALA A 46 11.96 4.83 10.78
N VAL A 47 13.07 4.90 10.04
CA VAL A 47 14.27 5.65 10.48
C VAL A 47 14.01 7.15 10.45
N LYS A 48 13.29 7.63 9.43
CA LYS A 48 12.97 9.04 9.26
C LYS A 48 11.60 9.17 8.58
N PRO A 49 10.51 9.07 9.36
CA PRO A 49 9.17 9.15 8.81
C PRO A 49 8.92 10.53 8.21
N SER A 50 8.34 10.55 7.02
CA SER A 50 7.89 11.77 6.35
C SER A 50 6.48 12.15 6.85
N PRO A 51 6.13 13.44 6.96
CA PRO A 51 4.75 13.85 7.26
C PRO A 51 3.74 13.39 6.21
N PHE A 52 4.18 13.10 4.97
CA PHE A 52 3.35 12.52 3.92
C PHE A 52 4.10 11.41 3.16
N CYS A 53 3.37 10.39 2.73
CA CYS A 53 3.88 9.26 1.95
C CYS A 53 2.91 8.93 0.82
N VAL A 54 3.41 8.82 -0.42
CA VAL A 54 2.62 8.44 -1.59
C VAL A 54 3.07 7.06 -2.06
N LEU A 55 2.13 6.13 -2.15
CA LEU A 55 2.38 4.75 -2.58
C LEU A 55 1.53 4.46 -3.81
N ASP A 56 2.16 4.00 -4.89
CA ASP A 56 1.50 3.68 -6.15
C ASP A 56 1.56 2.18 -6.42
N GLU A 57 0.39 1.53 -6.41
CA GLU A 57 0.18 0.09 -6.66
C GLU A 57 1.15 -0.86 -5.95
N VAL A 58 1.66 -0.45 -4.78
CA VAL A 58 2.64 -1.22 -4.01
C VAL A 58 2.12 -2.58 -3.54
N ASP A 59 0.79 -2.74 -3.53
CA ASP A 59 0.10 -3.95 -3.15
C ASP A 59 -0.33 -4.84 -4.33
N ALA A 60 -0.12 -4.41 -5.58
CA ALA A 60 -0.38 -5.21 -6.78
C ALA A 60 0.31 -6.58 -6.82
N PRO A 61 1.57 -6.75 -6.36
CA PRO A 61 2.22 -8.06 -6.35
C PRO A 61 1.87 -8.92 -5.12
N LEU A 62 1.04 -8.42 -4.20
CA LEU A 62 0.69 -9.11 -2.95
C LEU A 62 -0.60 -9.90 -3.10
N ASP A 63 -0.60 -11.14 -2.58
CA ASP A 63 -1.84 -11.88 -2.39
C ASP A 63 -2.67 -11.29 -1.23
N GLU A 64 -3.90 -11.78 -1.07
CA GLU A 64 -4.84 -11.26 -0.08
C GLU A 64 -4.31 -11.29 1.36
N ALA A 65 -3.58 -12.36 1.73
CA ALA A 65 -3.03 -12.53 3.07
C ALA A 65 -1.84 -11.59 3.32
N ASN A 66 -1.00 -11.36 2.31
CA ASN A 66 0.13 -10.44 2.41
C ASN A 66 -0.30 -8.98 2.35
N ASN A 67 -1.39 -8.66 1.63
CA ASN A 67 -1.96 -7.31 1.64
C ASN A 67 -2.48 -6.94 3.04
N GLU A 68 -3.16 -7.85 3.75
CA GLU A 68 -3.53 -7.62 5.16
C GLU A 68 -2.32 -7.39 6.08
N ARG A 69 -1.23 -8.14 5.88
CA ARG A 69 0.02 -7.95 6.64
C ARG A 69 0.64 -6.58 6.36
N PHE A 70 0.66 -6.17 5.09
CA PHE A 70 1.12 -4.84 4.69
C PHE A 70 0.31 -3.74 5.37
N LEU A 71 -1.02 -3.76 5.27
CA LEU A 71 -1.91 -2.79 5.92
C LEU A 71 -1.74 -2.78 7.44
N THR A 72 -1.57 -3.94 8.06
CA THR A 72 -1.32 -4.04 9.51
C THR A 72 0.01 -3.39 9.90
N THR A 73 1.04 -3.52 9.06
CA THR A 73 2.36 -2.92 9.28
C THR A 73 2.35 -1.41 9.04
N LEU A 74 1.42 -0.90 8.21
CA LEU A 74 1.24 0.54 7.99
C LEU A 74 0.58 1.27 9.18
N LYS A 75 -0.31 0.60 9.93
CA LYS A 75 -1.10 1.23 11.01
C LYS A 75 -0.30 2.08 12.02
N PRO A 76 0.88 1.66 12.49
CA PRO A 76 1.66 2.47 13.43
C PRO A 76 2.09 3.83 12.86
N PHE A 77 2.35 3.90 11.56
CA PHE A 77 2.82 5.11 10.88
C PHE A 77 1.68 6.12 10.65
N LEU A 78 0.43 5.68 10.61
CA LEU A 78 -0.73 6.55 10.34
C LEU A 78 -0.92 7.68 11.37
N LYS A 79 -0.29 7.59 12.55
CA LYS A 79 -0.36 8.63 13.58
C LYS A 79 0.44 9.88 13.23
N ASP A 80 1.58 9.69 12.55
CA ASP A 80 2.57 10.73 12.30
C ASP A 80 2.73 11.03 10.80
N THR A 81 2.23 10.15 9.93
CA THR A 81 2.33 10.22 8.48
C THR A 81 0.96 10.15 7.82
N GLN A 82 0.68 11.08 6.92
CA GLN A 82 -0.44 10.98 5.99
C GLN A 82 -0.07 10.08 4.80
N PHE A 83 -0.87 9.04 4.57
CA PHE A 83 -0.69 8.15 3.42
C PHE A 83 -1.67 8.47 2.29
N ILE A 84 -1.15 8.60 1.07
CA ILE A 84 -1.93 8.66 -0.17
C ILE A 84 -1.59 7.39 -0.95
N ILE A 85 -2.54 6.49 -1.09
CA ILE A 85 -2.32 5.18 -1.73
C ILE A 85 -3.17 5.09 -2.99
N VAL A 86 -2.51 4.86 -4.12
CA VAL A 86 -3.16 4.50 -5.39
C VAL A 86 -3.20 2.98 -5.47
N THR A 87 -4.40 2.42 -5.57
CA THR A 87 -4.61 0.98 -5.54
C THR A 87 -5.99 0.61 -6.10
N HIS A 88 -6.11 -0.62 -6.58
CA HIS A 88 -7.38 -1.27 -6.89
C HIS A 88 -7.79 -2.33 -5.83
N SER A 89 -7.00 -2.50 -4.76
CA SER A 89 -7.30 -3.47 -3.71
C SER A 89 -8.43 -2.99 -2.81
N ARG A 90 -9.53 -3.77 -2.80
CA ARG A 90 -10.67 -3.52 -1.91
C ARG A 90 -10.29 -3.49 -0.43
N LYS A 91 -9.30 -4.27 0.00
CA LYS A 91 -8.85 -4.28 1.41
C LYS A 91 -8.11 -2.99 1.77
N THR A 92 -7.28 -2.50 0.86
CA THR A 92 -6.56 -1.23 1.05
C THR A 92 -7.53 -0.05 1.03
N ILE A 93 -8.48 -0.04 0.09
CA ILE A 93 -9.56 0.96 0.01
C ILE A 93 -10.38 0.98 1.30
N ALA A 94 -10.77 -0.19 1.83
CA ALA A 94 -11.57 -0.30 3.04
C ALA A 94 -10.87 0.18 4.33
N MET A 95 -9.56 0.38 4.30
CA MET A 95 -8.77 0.90 5.44
C MET A 95 -8.69 2.42 5.43
N GLY A 96 -8.86 3.08 4.28
CA GLY A 96 -8.67 4.52 4.14
C GLY A 96 -9.80 5.34 4.77
N ASP A 97 -9.48 6.58 5.15
CA ASP A 97 -10.46 7.54 5.67
C ASP A 97 -11.25 8.23 4.56
N ILE A 98 -10.62 8.44 3.40
CA ILE A 98 -11.21 9.13 2.24
C ILE A 98 -10.81 8.35 0.99
N LEU A 99 -11.80 8.01 0.18
CA LEU A 99 -11.62 7.41 -1.13
C LEU A 99 -11.77 8.50 -2.20
N TYR A 100 -10.74 8.65 -3.03
CA TYR A 100 -10.80 9.42 -4.27
C TYR A 100 -10.90 8.46 -5.46
N GLY A 101 -12.06 8.44 -6.11
CA GLY A 101 -12.27 7.73 -7.37
C GLY A 101 -11.88 8.61 -8.56
N VAL A 102 -11.16 8.03 -9.52
CA VAL A 102 -10.88 8.67 -10.81
C VAL A 102 -11.70 7.95 -11.86
N THR A 103 -12.61 8.66 -12.51
CA THR A 103 -13.49 8.14 -13.56
C THR A 103 -13.32 8.96 -14.86
N MET A 104 -13.87 8.46 -15.96
CA MET A 104 -13.86 9.13 -17.26
C MET A 104 -15.28 9.11 -17.83
N GLU A 105 -16.00 10.23 -17.70
CA GLU A 105 -17.32 10.40 -18.35
C GLU A 105 -17.16 10.60 -19.86
N GLU A 106 -16.09 11.29 -20.25
CA GLU A 106 -15.70 11.54 -21.64
C GLU A 106 -14.31 10.92 -21.91
N PRO A 107 -14.10 10.30 -23.08
CA PRO A 107 -12.79 9.74 -23.43
C PRO A 107 -11.68 10.79 -23.35
N GLY A 108 -10.63 10.49 -22.60
CA GLY A 108 -9.49 11.37 -22.40
C GLY A 108 -9.65 12.45 -21.33
N ILE A 109 -10.82 12.58 -20.68
CA ILE A 109 -11.06 13.58 -19.62
C ILE A 109 -11.30 12.87 -18.28
N SER A 110 -10.34 12.95 -17.37
CA SER A 110 -10.47 12.43 -16.01
C SER A 110 -11.34 13.34 -15.14
N LYS A 111 -12.24 12.73 -14.38
CA LYS A 111 -13.07 13.37 -13.37
C LYS A 111 -12.81 12.71 -12.01
N ILE A 112 -12.67 13.52 -10.98
CA ILE A 112 -12.39 13.06 -9.62
C ILE A 112 -13.70 13.09 -8.82
N VAL A 113 -13.92 12.02 -8.07
CA VAL A 113 -15.06 11.86 -7.16
C VAL A 113 -14.50 11.47 -5.79
N SER A 114 -15.08 11.96 -4.71
CA SER A 114 -14.55 11.71 -3.36
C SER A 114 -15.63 11.28 -2.38
N VAL A 115 -15.32 10.31 -1.54
CA VAL A 115 -16.19 9.85 -0.44
C VAL A 115 -15.37 9.74 0.83
N ARG A 116 -15.95 10.17 1.96
CA ARG A 116 -15.39 9.93 3.29
C ARG A 116 -15.96 8.60 3.82
N LEU A 117 -15.08 7.72 4.26
CA LEU A 117 -15.41 6.41 4.82
C LEU A 117 -15.48 6.58 6.36
N SER A 118 -16.65 6.42 6.98
CA SER A 118 -16.81 6.56 8.43
C SER A 118 -16.70 5.19 9.15
N SER A 119 -16.28 5.20 10.41
CA SER A 119 -16.09 4.00 11.23
C SER A 119 -17.39 3.43 11.82
N GLU A 120 -18.45 4.25 11.92
CA GLU A 120 -19.78 3.85 12.45
C GLU A 120 -20.74 3.38 11.35
N THR A 121 -20.47 3.75 10.11
CA THR A 121 -21.19 3.26 8.94
C THR A 121 -20.14 2.71 7.99
N ARG A 122 -20.00 1.38 7.90
CA ARG A 122 -19.37 0.73 6.74
C ARG A 122 -20.27 0.88 5.50
N GLY A 123 -20.66 2.12 5.22
CA GLY A 123 -21.62 2.56 4.23
C GLY A 123 -21.32 4.03 3.92
N ILE A 124 -21.43 4.34 2.64
CA ILE A 124 -21.04 5.60 2.01
C ILE A 124 -21.96 6.72 2.54
N GLU A 125 -21.43 7.68 3.29
CA GLU A 125 -22.17 8.92 3.58
C GLU A 125 -22.06 9.87 2.37
N HIS A 126 -23.23 10.24 1.85
CA HIS A 126 -23.41 10.83 0.54
C HIS A 126 -22.84 12.26 0.42
N ALA A 127 -21.79 12.40 -0.40
CA ALA A 127 -21.70 13.51 -1.34
C ALA A 127 -22.15 12.96 -2.70
N ASP A 128 -23.37 13.33 -3.13
CA ASP A 128 -24.01 12.97 -4.40
C ASP A 128 -24.53 11.51 -4.54
N GLN A 129 -25.84 11.36 -4.73
CA GLN A 129 -26.55 10.07 -4.77
C GLN A 129 -26.15 9.22 -6.01
N LYS A 130 -25.78 9.90 -7.10
CA LYS A 130 -25.35 9.26 -8.36
C LYS A 130 -23.94 8.66 -8.22
N LEU A 131 -23.04 9.37 -7.54
CA LEU A 131 -21.67 8.95 -7.28
C LEU A 131 -21.57 7.78 -6.31
N ALA A 132 -22.43 7.73 -5.28
CA ALA A 132 -22.51 6.57 -4.40
C ALA A 132 -22.96 5.29 -5.14
N THR A 133 -23.72 5.43 -6.22
CA THR A 133 -24.15 4.31 -7.06
C THR A 133 -22.99 3.83 -7.94
N GLU A 134 -22.20 4.73 -8.52
CA GLU A 134 -21.01 4.39 -9.32
C GLU A 134 -19.88 3.81 -8.46
N LEU A 135 -19.68 4.31 -7.23
CA LEU A 135 -18.71 3.76 -6.29
C LEU A 135 -19.10 2.35 -5.79
N ASN A 136 -20.40 2.10 -5.61
CA ASN A 136 -20.89 0.74 -5.34
C ASN A 136 -20.65 -0.23 -6.50
N GLN A 137 -20.56 0.23 -7.75
CA GLN A 137 -20.19 -0.61 -8.89
C GLN A 137 -18.69 -0.87 -8.98
N ILE A 138 -17.84 0.01 -8.45
CA ILE A 138 -16.39 -0.20 -8.37
C ILE A 138 -16.02 -1.17 -7.24
N LEU A 139 -16.82 -1.17 -6.16
CA LEU A 139 -16.55 -1.99 -4.97
C LEU A 139 -17.14 -3.42 -5.04
N ASN A 140 -18.20 -3.66 -5.83
CA ASN A 140 -18.84 -4.97 -6.03
C ASN A 140 -18.40 -5.63 -7.33
#